data_AF-A0A958M053-F1
#
_entry.id   AF-A0A958M053-F1
#
_cell.length_a   1.000
_cell.length_b   1.000
_cell.length_c   1.000
_cell.angle_alpha   90.00
_cell.angle_beta   90.00
_cell.angle_gamma   90.00
#
_symmetry.space_group_name_H-M   'P 1'
#
loop_
_entity.id
_entity.type
_entity.pdbx_description
1 polymer ?
#
loop_
_entity_poly.entity_id
_entity_poly.type
_entity_poly.pdbx_seq_one_letter_code
_entity_poly.pdbx_strand_id
1 'polypeptide(L)' 'MRSLNLDPDYVCKCLEANRHNNATTAYYLALKKYVSEGGQTSYDLSSKSFDKSILELNKRKSTGTKYMIDNYLTKST' A
#
# COMPACT_ATOMS: atom_id res chain seq x y z
N MET A 1 15.67 -4.91 -7.15
CA MET A 1 14.55 -4.63 -8.08
C MET A 1 15.00 -4.54 -9.52
N ARG A 2 15.95 -3.65 -9.88
CA ARG A 2 16.49 -3.57 -11.25
C ARG A 2 17.12 -4.86 -11.78
N SER A 3 17.72 -5.68 -10.91
CA SER A 3 18.33 -6.96 -11.29
C SER A 3 17.34 -8.05 -11.72
N LEU A 4 16.03 -7.89 -11.44
CA LEU A 4 14.99 -8.87 -11.78
C LEU A 4 14.17 -8.47 -13.02
N ASN A 5 14.51 -7.37 -13.70
CA ASN A 5 13.71 -6.77 -14.79
C ASN A 5 12.22 -6.61 -14.44
N LEU A 6 11.91 -6.45 -13.15
CA LEU A 6 10.56 -6.20 -12.67
C LEU A 6 10.33 -4.71 -12.60
N ASP A 7 9.30 -4.25 -13.30
CA ASP A 7 8.86 -2.87 -13.24
C ASP A 7 8.31 -2.56 -11.82
N PRO A 8 8.81 -1.51 -11.15
CA PRO A 8 8.41 -1.20 -9.78
C PRO A 8 6.95 -0.78 -9.66
N ASP A 9 6.38 -0.13 -10.67
CA ASP A 9 4.97 0.28 -10.68
C ASP A 9 4.05 -0.94 -10.82
N TYR A 10 4.44 -1.89 -11.67
CA TYR A 10 3.76 -3.19 -11.79
C TYR A 10 3.81 -4.00 -10.48
N VAL A 11 4.96 -4.06 -9.82
CA VAL A 11 5.10 -4.74 -8.52
C VAL A 11 4.23 -4.07 -7.47
N CYS A 12 4.20 -2.74 -7.42
CA CYS A 12 3.34 -1.99 -6.49
C CYS A 12 1.87 -2.36 -6.66
N LYS A 13 1.35 -2.31 -7.89
CA LYS A 13 -0.02 -2.73 -8.21
C LYS A 13 -0.31 -4.17 -7.79
N CYS A 14 0.65 -5.08 -7.98
CA CYS A 14 0.49 -6.47 -7.57
C CYS A 14 0.46 -6.62 -6.04
N LEU A 15 1.24 -5.82 -5.30
CA LEU A 15 1.23 -5.81 -3.84
C LEU A 15 -0.06 -5.21 -3.28
N GLU A 16 -0.51 -4.08 -3.83
CA GLU A 16 -1.76 -3.41 -3.42
C GLU A 16 -2.99 -4.30 -3.67
N ALA A 17 -3.00 -5.03 -4.78
CA ALA A 17 -4.06 -6.00 -5.09
C ALA A 17 -3.91 -7.34 -4.34
N ASN A 18 -2.91 -7.51 -3.48
CA ASN A 18 -2.55 -8.76 -2.81
C ASN A 18 -2.49 -9.97 -3.76
N ARG A 19 -1.86 -9.78 -4.92
CA ARG A 19 -1.80 -10.78 -5.98
C ARG A 19 -0.67 -11.78 -5.73
N HIS A 20 -0.98 -13.07 -5.70
CA HIS A 20 0.00 -14.14 -5.58
C HIS A 20 0.60 -14.50 -6.96
N ASN A 21 1.65 -13.78 -7.37
CA ASN A 21 2.34 -14.00 -8.63
C ASN A 21 3.86 -13.95 -8.44
N ASN A 22 4.60 -14.26 -9.52
CA ASN A 22 6.06 -14.28 -9.50
C ASN A 22 6.69 -12.94 -9.11
N ALA A 23 6.06 -11.81 -9.45
CA ALA A 23 6.56 -10.48 -9.12
C ALA A 23 6.48 -10.19 -7.61
N THR A 24 5.32 -10.49 -7.01
CA THR A 24 5.10 -10.40 -5.56
C THR A 24 6.02 -11.35 -4.79
N THR A 25 6.16 -12.60 -5.25
CA THR A 25 7.07 -13.57 -4.63
C THR A 25 8.52 -13.11 -4.70
N ALA A 26 8.97 -12.62 -5.86
CA ALA A 26 10.33 -12.10 -6.01
C ALA A 26 10.58 -10.88 -5.11
N TYR A 27 9.58 -9.99 -4.96
CA TYR A 27 9.64 -8.88 -4.00
C TYR A 27 9.86 -9.38 -2.57
N TYR A 28 9.02 -10.32 -2.10
CA TYR A 28 9.14 -10.84 -0.74
C TYR A 28 10.44 -11.58 -0.48
N LEU A 29 10.94 -12.36 -1.44
CA LEU A 29 12.24 -13.03 -1.32
C LEU A 29 13.39 -12.03 -1.23
N ALA A 30 13.37 -10.97 -2.06
CA ALA A 30 14.37 -9.92 -2.01
C ALA A 30 14.32 -9.15 -0.68
N LEU A 31 13.11 -8.84 -0.20
CA LEU A 31 12.89 -8.20 1.10
C LEU A 31 13.42 -9.07 2.24
N LYS A 32 13.10 -10.37 2.24
CA LYS A 32 13.60 -11.32 3.25
C LYS A 32 15.11 -11.40 3.26
N LYS A 33 15.75 -11.43 2.08
CA LYS A 33 17.22 -11.40 1.96
C LYS A 33 17.79 -10.13 2.57
N TYR A 34 17.24 -8.96 2.21
CA TYR A 34 17.69 -7.66 2.72
C TYR A 34 17.58 -7.58 4.26
N VAL A 35 16.47 -8.04 4.83
CA VAL A 35 16.29 -8.10 6.29
C VAL A 35 17.29 -9.08 6.93
N SER A 36 17.54 -10.23 6.29
CA SER A 36 18.52 -11.21 6.79
C SER A 36 19.95 -10.69 6.77
N GLU A 37 20.28 -9.76 5.87
CA GLU A 37 21.57 -9.06 5.79
C GLU A 37 21.69 -7.92 6.82
N GLY A 38 20.69 -7.72 7.68
CA GLY A 38 20.66 -6.66 8.69
C GLY A 38 20.08 -5.33 8.19
N GLY A 39 19.50 -5.33 6.98
CA GLY A 39 18.81 -4.18 6.43
C GLY A 39 17.53 -3.85 7.22
N GLN A 40 17.37 -2.60 7.63
CA GLN A 40 16.16 -2.13 8.30
C GLN A 40 15.21 -1.47 7.29
N THR A 41 13.91 -1.64 7.51
CA THR A 41 12.86 -1.00 6.71
C THR A 41 11.87 -0.28 7.63
N SER A 42 11.26 0.79 7.13
CA SER A 42 10.18 1.51 7.83
C SER A 42 8.89 0.68 7.97
N TYR A 43 8.81 -0.45 7.28
CA TYR A 43 7.68 -1.39 7.30
C TYR A 43 7.91 -2.57 8.25
N ASP A 44 9.08 -2.68 8.88
CA ASP A 44 9.37 -3.74 9.85
C ASP A 44 8.82 -3.36 11.23
N LEU A 45 7.85 -4.15 11.73
CA LEU A 45 7.21 -3.91 13.03
C LEU A 45 8.18 -3.96 14.22
N SER A 46 9.31 -4.67 14.08
CA SER A 46 10.29 -4.79 15.16
C SER A 46 11.25 -3.59 15.24
N SER A 47 11.28 -2.76 14.18
CA SER A 47 12.20 -1.65 14.07
C SER A 47 11.73 -0.42 14.86
N LYS A 48 12.70 0.32 15.43
CA LYS A 48 12.45 1.61 16.08
C LYS A 48 11.95 2.68 15.09
N SER A 49 12.18 2.48 13.80
CA SER A 49 11.79 3.39 12.71
C SER A 49 10.46 3.00 12.05
N PHE A 50 9.69 2.10 12.65
CA PHE A 50 8.40 1.66 12.12
C PHE A 50 7.39 2.80 12.10
N ASP A 51 6.81 3.07 10.94
CA ASP A 51 5.72 4.04 10.83
C ASP A 51 4.39 3.39 11.21
N LYS A 52 3.89 3.69 12.41
CA LYS A 52 2.63 3.13 12.92
C LYS A 52 1.43 3.55 12.08
N SER A 53 1.50 4.66 11.35
CA SER A 53 0.41 5.16 10.52
C SER A 53 0.05 4.23 9.36
N ILE A 54 0.94 3.32 8.95
CA ILE A 54 0.65 2.35 7.87
C ILE A 54 -0.37 1.27 8.27
N LEU A 55 -0.55 1.02 9.57
CA LEU A 55 -1.52 0.04 10.09
C LEU A 55 -2.93 0.62 10.18
N GLU A 56 -3.07 1.93 10.07
CA GLU A 56 -4.37 2.59 10.07
C GLU A 56 -5.19 2.10 8.87
N LEU A 57 -6.43 1.72 9.15
CA LEU A 57 -7.33 1.22 8.12
C LEU A 57 -7.54 2.32 7.07
N ASN A 58 -7.37 1.99 5.79
CA ASN A 58 -7.61 2.93 4.70
C ASN A 58 -9.08 3.39 4.75
N LYS A 59 -9.31 4.59 5.30
CA LYS A 59 -10.64 5.16 5.44
C LYS A 59 -11.17 5.38 4.04
N ARG A 60 -12.16 4.56 3.63
CA ARG A 60 -12.91 4.78 2.39
C ARG A 60 -13.34 6.24 2.37
N LYS A 61 -12.93 7.00 1.34
CA LYS A 61 -13.41 8.36 1.12
C LYS A 61 -14.94 8.26 1.07
N SER A 62 -15.63 8.87 2.03
CA SER A 62 -17.09 8.83 2.10
C SER A 62 -17.66 9.66 0.95
N THR A 63 -17.88 9.05 -0.20
CA THR A 63 -18.56 9.72 -1.32
C THR A 63 -20.00 10.07 -0.95
N GLY A 64 -20.57 9.42 0.09
CA GLY A 64 -21.93 9.66 0.58
C GLY A 64 -22.22 11.11 1.00
N THR A 65 -21.25 11.82 1.56
CA THR A 65 -21.48 13.20 2.02
C THR A 65 -21.66 14.16 0.84
N LYS A 66 -20.93 13.95 -0.27
CA LYS A 66 -21.02 14.81 -1.47
C LYS A 66 -22.43 14.78 -2.07
N TYR A 67 -23.01 13.59 -2.24
CA TYR A 67 -24.36 13.44 -2.79
C TYR A 67 -25.47 13.98 -1.88
N MET A 68 -25.26 13.98 -0.55
CA MET A 68 -26.23 14.57 0.37
C MET A 68 -26.25 16.10 0.25
N ILE A 69 -25.08 16.76 0.23
CA ILE A 69 -24.99 18.23 0.16
C ILE A 69 -25.58 18.75 -1.17
N ASP A 70 -25.26 18.09 -2.29
CA ASP A 70 -25.77 18.47 -3.62
C ASP A 70 -27.31 18.37 -3.71
N ASN A 71 -27.92 17.41 -3.01
CA ASN A 71 -29.38 17.21 -3.01
C ASN A 71 -30.13 18.20 -2.09
N TYR A 72 -29.49 18.70 -1.02
CA TYR A 72 -30.09 19.74 -0.15
C TYR A 72 -30.06 21.13 -0.81
N LEU A 73 -29.01 21.42 -1.59
CA LEU A 73 -28.89 22.69 -2.34
C LEU A 73 -29.82 22.76 -3.55
N THR A 74 -30.12 21.63 -4.20
CA THR A 74 -30.97 21.57 -5.40
C THR A 74 -32.47 21.48 -5.11
N LYS A 75 -32.87 21.20 -3.87
CA LYS A 75 -34.28 21.20 -3.43
C LYS A 75 -34.74 22.51 -2.80
N SER A 76 -33.87 23.51 -2.76
CA SER A 76 -34.17 24.86 -2.25
C SER A 76 -34.30 25.84 -3.42
N THR A 77 -35.24 25.61 -4.34
CA THR A 77 -35.70 26.61 -5.32
C THR A 77 -37.15 26.32 -5.70
#